data_AF-A0A2R6LT84-F1
#
_entry.id   AF-A0A2R6LT84-F1
#
_cell.length_a   1.000
_cell.length_b   1.000
_cell.length_c   1.000
_cell.angle_alpha   90.00
_cell.angle_beta   90.00
_cell.angle_gamma   90.00
#
_symmetry.space_group_name_H-M   'P 1'
#
loop_
_entity.id
_entity.type
_entity.pdbx_description
1 polymer ?
#
loop_
_entity_poly.entity_id
_entity_poly.type
_entity_poly.pdbx_seq_one_letter_code
_entity_poly.pdbx_strand_id
1 'polypeptide(L)'
;MAGPLRFRRSNETWNEGRVRDRLLAPLEDSFGARLEDPWFRVADDRYETRRMEMDNGDFALFCYRPGRAYWLGNTETPEALWRTDKETFAEAPFAVSRWAQRELTARVELTDPWLAAFEYVTWFFLPVFCSKDGRNTTRRFFAEDAAGFPDATRQAGLGFYESLLSMGVLDAHRYTMASKLGTSGGYDIGRMRATMAEFNVAKLLADAGLEFEPEVEQASGHALDFAVGDDLLEVTRPRPPARRSGADHPVAAVVETGGAKRSDQLAKHPDSALFIDCTSFPDDEWAAVRGERPAVGHEPTVVFRARPNGHVEGYRHGELQFDLGGAIEWVQATPDS
;
A
#
# COMPACT_ATOMS: atom_id res chain seq x y z
N MET A 1 3.26 -13.24 -11.46
CA MET A 1 2.49 -12.08 -10.95
C MET A 1 3.37 -10.86 -10.97
N ALA A 2 2.84 -9.72 -11.41
CA ALA A 2 3.50 -8.44 -11.13
C ALA A 2 3.54 -8.27 -9.61
N GLY A 3 4.64 -7.72 -9.12
CA GLY A 3 4.78 -7.28 -7.74
C GLY A 3 5.31 -5.84 -7.76
N PRO A 4 5.49 -5.24 -6.58
CA PRO A 4 6.18 -3.96 -6.46
C PRO A 4 7.55 -4.02 -7.15
N LEU A 5 7.99 -2.87 -7.64
CA LEU A 5 9.29 -2.75 -8.28
C LEU A 5 10.40 -3.23 -7.35
N ARG A 6 11.23 -4.10 -7.90
CA ARG A 6 12.46 -4.61 -7.28
C ARG A 6 13.56 -4.61 -8.31
N PHE A 7 14.78 -4.36 -7.86
CA PHE A 7 15.94 -4.57 -8.68
C PHE A 7 16.09 -6.04 -9.02
N ARG A 8 16.59 -6.30 -10.22
CA ARG A 8 17.16 -7.57 -10.63
C ARG A 8 18.67 -7.41 -10.64
N ARG A 9 19.35 -8.20 -9.83
CA ARG A 9 20.82 -8.18 -9.69
C ARG A 9 21.46 -9.22 -10.60
N SER A 10 22.30 -8.75 -11.52
CA SER A 10 23.17 -9.60 -12.33
C SER A 10 24.62 -9.48 -11.86
N ASN A 11 25.33 -10.61 -11.73
CA ASN A 11 26.78 -10.64 -11.46
C ASN A 11 27.61 -10.83 -12.75
N GLU A 12 26.97 -10.76 -13.90
CA GLU A 12 27.65 -10.96 -15.18
C GLU A 12 28.41 -9.70 -15.63
N THR A 13 29.26 -9.87 -16.64
CA THR A 13 29.94 -8.75 -17.30
C THR A 13 29.01 -8.09 -18.30
N TRP A 14 28.88 -6.76 -18.18
CA TRP A 14 28.08 -5.91 -19.05
C TRP A 14 28.96 -4.84 -19.70
N ASN A 15 28.64 -4.53 -20.95
CA ASN A 15 29.21 -3.42 -21.72
C ASN A 15 28.10 -2.86 -22.62
N GLU A 16 28.35 -1.72 -23.28
CA GLU A 16 27.33 -1.06 -24.10
C GLU A 16 26.77 -1.96 -25.21
N GLY A 17 27.62 -2.70 -25.93
CA GLY A 17 27.18 -3.61 -26.99
C GLY A 17 26.23 -4.68 -26.45
N ARG A 18 26.57 -5.29 -25.32
CA ARG A 18 25.72 -6.29 -24.67
C ARG A 18 24.39 -5.69 -24.19
N VAL A 19 24.38 -4.46 -23.69
CA VAL A 19 23.14 -3.78 -23.30
C VAL A 19 22.24 -3.57 -24.52
N ARG A 20 22.81 -3.12 -25.65
CA ARG A 20 22.06 -2.95 -26.90
C ARG A 20 21.49 -4.28 -27.39
N ASP A 21 22.32 -5.32 -27.45
CA ASP A 21 21.92 -6.61 -28.02
C ASP A 21 20.97 -7.40 -27.11
N ARG A 22 21.17 -7.37 -25.79
CA ARG A 22 20.49 -8.29 -24.85
C ARG A 22 19.37 -7.64 -24.05
N LEU A 23 19.33 -6.31 -23.96
CA LEU A 23 18.28 -5.58 -23.26
C LEU A 23 17.47 -4.72 -24.23
N LEU A 24 18.12 -3.85 -25.01
CA LEU A 24 17.41 -2.90 -25.86
C LEU A 24 16.71 -3.59 -27.04
N ALA A 25 17.43 -4.36 -27.87
CA ALA A 25 16.86 -4.93 -29.09
C ALA A 25 15.58 -5.76 -28.86
N PRO A 26 15.50 -6.67 -27.87
CA PRO A 26 14.25 -7.39 -27.59
C PRO A 26 13.08 -6.48 -27.19
N LEU A 27 13.37 -5.38 -26.47
CA LEU A 27 12.37 -4.41 -26.04
C LEU A 27 11.99 -3.44 -27.16
N GLU A 28 12.91 -3.14 -28.07
CA GLU A 28 12.67 -2.37 -29.30
C GLU A 28 11.72 -3.14 -30.21
N ASP A 29 12.03 -4.41 -30.48
CA ASP A 29 11.20 -5.29 -31.31
C ASP A 29 9.78 -5.48 -30.76
N SER A 30 9.63 -5.50 -29.43
CA SER A 30 8.34 -5.78 -28.78
C SER A 30 7.54 -4.53 -28.41
N PHE A 31 8.20 -3.44 -28.05
CA PHE A 31 7.58 -2.27 -27.42
C PHE A 31 8.10 -0.91 -27.94
N GLY A 32 8.90 -0.89 -29.01
CA GLY A 32 9.46 0.34 -29.57
C GLY A 32 10.45 1.05 -28.63
N ALA A 33 11.12 0.29 -27.77
CA ALA A 33 12.06 0.83 -26.80
C ALA A 33 13.19 1.65 -27.43
N ARG A 34 13.49 2.80 -26.82
CA ARG A 34 14.64 3.65 -27.15
C ARG A 34 15.54 3.84 -25.93
N LEU A 35 16.82 4.00 -26.20
CA LEU A 35 17.81 4.32 -25.18
C LEU A 35 17.91 5.83 -24.99
N GLU A 36 17.78 6.26 -23.76
CA GLU A 36 17.78 7.67 -23.35
C GLU A 36 18.87 7.92 -22.30
N ASP A 37 19.30 9.17 -22.21
CA ASP A 37 20.12 9.60 -21.10
C ASP A 37 19.29 9.58 -19.79
N PRO A 38 19.83 9.00 -18.70
CA PRO A 38 19.26 9.12 -17.37
C PRO A 38 19.26 10.58 -16.90
N TRP A 39 18.23 11.01 -16.18
CA TRP A 39 18.17 12.36 -15.62
C TRP A 39 19.19 12.56 -14.49
N PHE A 40 19.58 11.48 -13.83
CA PHE A 40 20.52 11.47 -12.73
C PHE A 40 21.62 10.45 -12.96
N ARG A 41 22.79 10.72 -12.35
CA ARG A 41 23.89 9.77 -12.29
C ARG A 41 23.86 9.00 -10.98
N VAL A 42 24.32 7.75 -11.02
CA VAL A 42 24.70 7.03 -9.81
C VAL A 42 25.91 7.76 -9.21
N ALA A 43 25.90 7.96 -7.88
CA ALA A 43 26.96 8.71 -7.20
C ALA A 43 28.32 7.99 -7.21
N ASP A 44 28.33 6.69 -7.51
CA ASP A 44 29.53 5.88 -7.76
C ASP A 44 29.81 5.87 -9.28
N ASP A 45 30.86 6.56 -9.68
CA ASP A 45 31.27 6.82 -11.07
C ASP A 45 31.69 5.57 -11.85
N ARG A 46 31.87 4.44 -11.15
CA ARG A 46 32.14 3.14 -11.78
C ARG A 46 30.91 2.56 -12.46
N TYR A 47 29.71 3.07 -12.15
CA TYR A 47 28.48 2.63 -12.80
C TYR A 47 28.21 3.44 -14.06
N GLU A 48 28.11 2.72 -15.17
CA GLU A 48 27.42 3.18 -16.36
C GLU A 48 25.91 3.07 -16.16
N THR A 49 25.16 4.08 -16.57
CA THR A 49 23.70 4.12 -16.41
C THR A 49 23.00 4.26 -17.75
N ARG A 50 21.85 3.61 -17.91
CA ARG A 50 21.01 3.66 -19.10
C ARG A 50 19.55 3.72 -18.69
N ARG A 51 18.78 4.54 -19.39
CA ARG A 51 17.31 4.59 -19.31
C ARG A 51 16.76 4.07 -20.63
N MET A 52 15.72 3.25 -20.57
CA MET A 52 15.01 2.72 -21.73
C MET A 52 13.56 3.15 -21.62
N GLU A 53 13.03 3.78 -22.66
CA GLU A 53 11.63 4.24 -22.74
C GLU A 53 10.91 3.49 -23.85
N MET A 54 9.74 2.94 -23.54
CA MET A 54 8.90 2.21 -24.48
C MET A 54 7.76 3.08 -25.00
N ASP A 55 7.24 2.77 -26.18
CA ASP A 55 6.14 3.54 -26.80
C ASP A 55 4.81 3.40 -26.05
N ASN A 56 4.64 2.32 -25.29
CA ASN A 56 3.49 2.11 -24.40
C ASN A 56 3.62 2.88 -23.06
N GLY A 57 4.66 3.70 -22.90
CA GLY A 57 4.97 4.46 -21.69
C GLY A 57 5.55 3.64 -20.54
N ASP A 58 5.86 2.34 -20.74
CA ASP A 58 6.75 1.63 -19.84
C ASP A 58 8.16 2.21 -19.92
N PHE A 59 8.97 1.93 -18.91
CA PHE A 59 10.37 2.30 -18.86
C PHE A 59 11.19 1.26 -18.09
N ALA A 60 12.50 1.34 -18.27
CA ALA A 60 13.45 0.64 -17.43
C ALA A 60 14.71 1.47 -17.17
N LEU A 61 15.31 1.20 -16.04
CA LEU A 61 16.58 1.72 -15.57
C LEU A 61 17.56 0.56 -15.49
N PHE A 62 18.75 0.76 -16.05
CA PHE A 62 19.83 -0.20 -15.96
C PHE A 62 21.11 0.50 -15.56
N CYS A 63 21.79 -0.02 -14.54
CA CYS A 63 23.15 0.42 -14.23
C CYS A 63 24.09 -0.77 -14.10
N TYR A 64 25.34 -0.61 -14.54
CA TYR A 64 26.30 -1.71 -14.53
C TYR A 64 27.74 -1.22 -14.34
N ARG A 65 28.54 -2.08 -13.72
CA ARG A 65 29.99 -1.99 -13.58
C ARG A 65 30.59 -3.39 -13.76
N PRO A 66 31.92 -3.55 -13.81
CA PRO A 66 32.52 -4.89 -13.88
C PRO A 66 31.99 -5.82 -12.77
N GLY A 67 31.43 -6.96 -13.17
CA GLY A 67 30.92 -8.01 -12.27
C GLY A 67 29.63 -7.68 -11.51
N ARG A 68 28.93 -6.58 -11.83
CA ARG A 68 27.68 -6.22 -11.14
C ARG A 68 26.79 -5.30 -11.97
N ALA A 69 25.51 -5.63 -12.06
CA ALA A 69 24.49 -4.80 -12.69
C ALA A 69 23.14 -4.90 -12.01
N TYR A 70 22.34 -3.84 -12.17
CA TYR A 70 21.01 -3.70 -11.61
C TYR A 70 20.03 -3.24 -12.67
N TRP A 71 18.94 -3.99 -12.82
CA TRP A 71 17.80 -3.66 -13.66
C TRP A 71 16.57 -3.34 -12.81
N LEU A 72 15.86 -2.28 -13.14
CA LEU A 72 14.58 -1.92 -12.53
C LEU A 72 13.65 -1.39 -13.61
N GLY A 73 12.44 -1.92 -13.74
CA GLY A 73 11.51 -1.43 -14.75
C GLY A 73 10.15 -2.06 -14.64
N ASN A 74 9.17 -1.44 -15.30
CA ASN A 74 7.79 -1.89 -15.32
C ASN A 74 7.40 -2.58 -16.65
N THR A 75 8.35 -2.68 -17.58
CA THR A 75 8.21 -3.47 -18.80
C THR A 75 8.40 -4.98 -18.56
N GLU A 76 8.31 -5.76 -19.63
CA GLU A 76 8.78 -7.13 -19.64
C GLU A 76 10.27 -7.20 -19.28
N THR A 77 10.65 -8.12 -18.40
CA THR A 77 12.07 -8.33 -18.10
C THR A 77 12.72 -9.05 -19.29
N PRO A 78 13.80 -8.52 -19.88
CA PRO A 78 14.56 -9.23 -20.91
C PRO A 78 15.07 -10.59 -20.44
N GLU A 79 15.14 -11.58 -21.33
CA GLU A 79 15.51 -12.97 -21.01
C GLU A 79 16.86 -13.08 -20.31
N ALA A 80 17.82 -12.24 -20.69
CA ALA A 80 19.14 -12.16 -20.07
C ALA A 80 19.11 -11.88 -18.55
N LEU A 81 17.95 -11.48 -18.01
CA LEU A 81 17.74 -11.13 -16.61
C LEU A 81 16.73 -12.04 -15.89
N TRP A 82 16.19 -13.09 -16.52
CA TRP A 82 15.13 -13.92 -15.88
C TRP A 82 15.57 -14.63 -14.60
N ARG A 83 16.81 -15.14 -14.56
CA ARG A 83 17.38 -15.93 -13.44
C ARG A 83 18.24 -15.10 -12.48
N THR A 84 17.94 -13.81 -12.38
CA THR A 84 18.61 -12.90 -11.45
C THR A 84 17.89 -12.86 -10.10
N ASP A 85 18.68 -12.67 -9.04
CA ASP A 85 18.13 -12.39 -7.71
C ASP A 85 17.39 -11.05 -7.71
N LYS A 86 16.36 -10.94 -6.87
CA LYS A 86 15.61 -9.69 -6.69
C LYS A 86 16.03 -9.01 -5.39
N GLU A 87 16.22 -7.71 -5.44
CA GLU A 87 16.55 -6.86 -4.29
C GLU A 87 15.57 -5.69 -4.21
N THR A 88 15.11 -5.37 -3.01
CA THR A 88 14.36 -4.15 -2.70
C THR A 88 15.27 -2.93 -2.72
N PHE A 89 14.70 -1.73 -2.55
CA PHE A 89 15.52 -0.51 -2.38
C PHE A 89 16.39 -0.53 -1.13
N ALA A 90 15.99 -1.25 -0.08
CA ALA A 90 16.76 -1.38 1.16
C ALA A 90 17.92 -2.39 1.03
N GLU A 91 17.74 -3.44 0.22
CA GLU A 91 18.74 -4.49 0.03
C GLU A 91 19.82 -4.11 -1.00
N ALA A 92 19.45 -3.35 -2.03
CA ALA A 92 20.39 -2.90 -3.05
C ALA A 92 21.33 -1.79 -2.52
N PRO A 93 22.54 -1.61 -3.12
CA PRO A 93 23.48 -0.59 -2.68
C PRO A 93 22.86 0.81 -2.67
N PHE A 94 23.06 1.55 -1.58
CA PHE A 94 22.46 2.87 -1.37
C PHE A 94 22.58 3.82 -2.58
N ALA A 95 23.76 3.88 -3.23
CA ALA A 95 23.96 4.75 -4.39
C ALA A 95 23.08 4.38 -5.59
N VAL A 96 22.83 3.08 -5.81
CA VAL A 96 21.96 2.56 -6.87
C VAL A 96 20.50 2.80 -6.51
N SER A 97 20.10 2.46 -5.28
CA SER A 97 18.73 2.68 -4.78
C SER A 97 18.34 4.16 -4.78
N ARG A 98 19.25 5.05 -4.39
CA ARG A 98 19.02 6.51 -4.40
C ARG A 98 18.87 7.02 -5.83
N TRP A 99 19.74 6.60 -6.75
CA TRP A 99 19.65 6.97 -8.17
C TRP A 99 18.30 6.55 -8.75
N ALA A 100 17.93 5.28 -8.61
CA ALA A 100 16.68 4.78 -9.16
C ALA A 100 15.47 5.50 -8.56
N GLN A 101 15.41 5.68 -7.24
CA GLN A 101 14.31 6.41 -6.62
C GLN A 101 14.19 7.84 -7.15
N ARG A 102 15.30 8.54 -7.41
CA ARG A 102 15.25 9.89 -8.03
C ARG A 102 14.70 9.86 -9.45
N GLU A 103 15.13 8.92 -10.28
CA GLU A 103 14.59 8.73 -11.64
C GLU A 103 13.07 8.45 -11.59
N LEU A 104 12.65 7.56 -10.68
CA LEU A 104 11.24 7.23 -10.50
C LEU A 104 10.42 8.44 -10.03
N THR A 105 10.91 9.19 -9.04
CA THR A 105 10.24 10.40 -8.53
C THR A 105 10.12 11.46 -9.62
N ALA A 106 11.20 11.75 -10.36
CA ALA A 106 11.16 12.70 -11.47
C ALA A 106 10.17 12.27 -12.56
N ARG A 107 10.02 10.95 -12.79
CA ARG A 107 8.99 10.45 -13.71
C ARG A 107 7.59 10.72 -13.16
N VAL A 108 7.35 10.47 -11.87
CA VAL A 108 6.06 10.78 -11.23
C VAL A 108 5.77 12.28 -11.30
N GLU A 109 6.75 13.15 -11.04
CA GLU A 109 6.61 14.61 -11.20
C GLU A 109 6.19 14.99 -12.62
N LEU A 110 6.77 14.36 -13.64
CA LEU A 110 6.45 14.64 -15.04
C LEU A 110 5.07 14.09 -15.47
N THR A 111 4.72 12.89 -15.01
CA THR A 111 3.54 12.14 -15.50
C THR A 111 2.29 12.37 -14.65
N ASP A 112 2.47 12.55 -13.34
CA ASP A 112 1.42 12.69 -12.33
C ASP A 112 1.80 13.77 -11.30
N PRO A 113 1.92 15.05 -11.70
CA PRO A 113 2.30 16.13 -10.79
C PRO A 113 1.34 16.29 -9.61
N TRP A 114 0.08 15.88 -9.78
CA TRP A 114 -0.91 15.85 -8.71
C TRP A 114 -0.55 14.86 -7.59
N LEU A 115 0.15 13.78 -7.92
CA LEU A 115 0.60 12.76 -6.97
C LEU A 115 1.91 13.22 -6.33
N ALA A 116 2.85 13.73 -7.14
CA ALA A 116 4.13 14.26 -6.68
C ALA A 116 4.00 15.42 -5.68
N ALA A 117 2.86 16.11 -5.66
CA ALA A 117 2.54 17.13 -4.65
C ALA A 117 2.40 16.58 -3.22
N PHE A 118 2.32 15.25 -3.05
CA PHE A 118 2.29 14.55 -1.78
C PHE A 118 3.58 13.72 -1.65
N GLU A 119 4.56 14.30 -0.95
CA GLU A 119 5.94 13.81 -0.88
C GLU A 119 6.00 12.43 -0.23
N TYR A 120 5.38 12.28 0.94
CA TYR A 120 5.45 11.05 1.72
C TYR A 120 4.61 9.93 1.10
N VAL A 121 3.43 10.25 0.54
CA VAL A 121 2.63 9.26 -0.22
C VAL A 121 3.41 8.79 -1.45
N THR A 122 3.97 9.72 -2.23
CA THR A 122 4.74 9.39 -3.44
C THR A 122 5.94 8.54 -3.09
N TRP A 123 6.70 8.95 -2.07
CA TRP A 123 7.86 8.19 -1.61
C TRP A 123 7.44 6.80 -1.13
N PHE A 124 6.51 6.69 -0.20
CA PHE A 124 6.14 5.42 0.43
C PHE A 124 5.72 4.38 -0.61
N PHE A 125 4.80 4.74 -1.50
CA PHE A 125 4.22 3.85 -2.51
C PHE A 125 4.97 3.84 -3.85
N LEU A 126 6.12 4.52 -3.97
CA LEU A 126 6.92 4.58 -5.21
C LEU A 126 7.14 3.21 -5.88
N PRO A 127 7.48 2.12 -5.15
CA PRO A 127 7.65 0.80 -5.76
C PRO A 127 6.39 0.28 -6.45
N VAL A 128 5.21 0.67 -5.95
CA VAL A 128 3.91 0.24 -6.46
C VAL A 128 3.45 1.17 -7.57
N PHE A 129 3.51 2.49 -7.35
CA PHE A 129 3.12 3.48 -8.36
C PHE A 129 3.91 3.37 -9.65
N CYS A 130 5.16 2.93 -9.60
CA CYS A 130 5.97 2.75 -10.80
C CYS A 130 6.03 1.31 -11.29
N SER A 131 5.33 0.36 -10.67
CA SER A 131 5.26 -1.03 -11.13
C SER A 131 4.42 -1.19 -12.41
N LYS A 132 4.49 -2.37 -13.04
CA LYS A 132 3.76 -2.70 -14.28
C LYS A 132 2.27 -2.49 -14.17
N ASP A 133 1.65 -3.04 -13.13
CA ASP A 133 0.20 -2.92 -12.97
C ASP A 133 -0.15 -1.64 -12.19
N GLY A 134 0.65 -1.30 -11.17
CA GLY A 134 0.36 -0.18 -10.27
C GLY A 134 0.46 1.20 -10.93
N ARG A 135 1.22 1.36 -12.03
CA ARG A 135 1.21 2.59 -12.85
C ARG A 135 -0.19 2.93 -13.39
N ASN A 136 -1.05 1.92 -13.53
CA ASN A 136 -2.43 2.09 -13.97
C ASN A 136 -3.39 1.92 -12.79
N THR A 137 -3.36 0.77 -12.12
CA THR A 137 -4.41 0.40 -11.16
C THR A 137 -4.28 1.18 -9.84
N THR A 138 -3.09 1.23 -9.26
CA THR A 138 -2.86 1.96 -7.99
C THR A 138 -2.96 3.46 -8.21
N ARG A 139 -2.35 4.02 -9.27
CA ARG A 139 -2.49 5.46 -9.56
C ARG A 139 -3.95 5.85 -9.79
N ARG A 140 -4.73 5.03 -10.51
CA ARG A 140 -6.17 5.21 -10.67
C ARG A 140 -6.91 5.24 -9.33
N PHE A 141 -6.63 4.30 -8.43
CA PHE A 141 -7.27 4.26 -7.11
C PHE A 141 -7.04 5.55 -6.30
N PHE A 142 -5.81 6.08 -6.31
CA PHE A 142 -5.54 7.36 -5.67
C PHE A 142 -6.19 8.54 -6.42
N ALA A 143 -6.23 8.50 -7.74
CA ALA A 143 -6.74 9.58 -8.58
C ALA A 143 -8.27 9.71 -8.57
N GLU A 144 -8.98 8.58 -8.71
CA GLU A 144 -10.42 8.51 -8.96
C GLU A 144 -11.22 8.13 -7.71
N ASP A 145 -10.64 7.36 -6.79
CA ASP A 145 -11.35 6.80 -5.63
C ASP A 145 -10.87 7.38 -4.29
N ALA A 146 -10.17 8.52 -4.33
CA ALA A 146 -9.65 9.25 -3.17
C ALA A 146 -8.93 8.32 -2.16
N ALA A 147 -8.21 7.33 -2.67
CA ALA A 147 -7.51 6.32 -1.87
C ALA A 147 -8.41 5.59 -0.85
N GLY A 148 -9.68 5.38 -1.22
CA GLY A 148 -10.64 4.56 -0.47
C GLY A 148 -11.65 5.34 0.36
N PHE A 149 -11.56 6.67 0.41
CA PHE A 149 -12.55 7.51 1.08
C PHE A 149 -13.74 7.80 0.15
N PRO A 150 -14.96 7.31 0.46
CA PRO A 150 -16.15 7.69 -0.29
C PRO A 150 -16.42 9.18 -0.11
N ASP A 151 -16.95 9.82 -1.15
CA ASP A 151 -17.36 11.22 -1.15
C ASP A 151 -16.25 12.25 -0.82
N ALA A 152 -14.99 11.81 -0.80
CA ALA A 152 -13.83 12.67 -0.63
C ALA A 152 -13.26 13.12 -1.97
N THR A 153 -12.66 14.30 -2.00
CA THR A 153 -11.80 14.67 -3.12
C THR A 153 -10.48 13.88 -3.04
N ARG A 154 -9.86 13.68 -4.19
CA ARG A 154 -8.47 13.18 -4.29
C ARG A 154 -7.55 13.87 -3.29
N GLN A 155 -7.53 15.20 -3.28
CA GLN A 155 -6.65 15.97 -2.41
C GLN A 155 -6.88 15.68 -0.92
N ALA A 156 -8.14 15.53 -0.50
CA ALA A 156 -8.46 15.23 0.89
C ALA A 156 -8.01 13.80 1.27
N GLY A 157 -8.27 12.81 0.42
CA GLY A 157 -7.83 11.43 0.64
C GLY A 157 -6.32 11.29 0.69
N LEU A 158 -5.60 11.91 -0.25
CA LEU A 158 -4.13 11.94 -0.21
C LEU A 158 -3.58 12.71 1.00
N GLY A 159 -4.21 13.82 1.39
CA GLY A 159 -3.82 14.58 2.57
C GLY A 159 -3.90 13.76 3.87
N PHE A 160 -4.90 12.88 3.99
CA PHE A 160 -5.00 11.96 5.11
C PHE A 160 -3.79 11.03 5.20
N TYR A 161 -3.44 10.35 4.10
CA TYR A 161 -2.29 9.43 4.10
C TYR A 161 -0.95 10.16 4.14
N GLU A 162 -0.85 11.36 3.57
CA GLU A 162 0.34 12.21 3.70
C GLU A 162 0.60 12.53 5.18
N SER A 163 -0.44 12.88 5.94
CA SER A 163 -0.31 13.14 7.37
C SER A 163 0.20 11.93 8.14
N LEU A 164 -0.31 10.73 7.82
CA LEU A 164 0.17 9.46 8.40
C LEU A 164 1.65 9.24 8.09
N LEU A 165 1.99 9.24 6.80
CA LEU A 165 3.29 8.81 6.33
C LEU A 165 4.39 9.81 6.69
N SER A 166 4.04 11.09 6.87
CA SER A 166 4.99 12.12 7.36
C SER A 166 5.48 11.88 8.79
N MET A 167 4.78 11.05 9.57
CA MET A 167 5.21 10.67 10.92
C MET A 167 6.36 9.65 10.93
N GLY A 168 6.61 8.95 9.80
CA GLY A 168 7.70 7.98 9.69
C GLY A 168 7.47 6.65 10.44
N VAL A 169 6.30 6.46 11.07
CA VAL A 169 5.98 5.27 11.90
C VAL A 169 5.95 3.95 11.11
N LEU A 170 5.86 4.01 9.77
CA LEU A 170 5.86 2.83 8.89
C LEU A 170 7.15 2.68 8.07
N ASP A 171 8.15 3.56 8.23
CA ASP A 171 9.29 3.65 7.32
C ASP A 171 10.13 2.37 7.30
N ALA A 172 10.33 1.75 8.47
CA ALA A 172 11.03 0.48 8.62
C ALA A 172 10.35 -0.67 7.86
N HIS A 173 9.02 -0.59 7.69
CA HIS A 173 8.19 -1.59 7.03
C HIS A 173 7.67 -1.12 5.67
N ARG A 174 8.22 -0.02 5.11
CA ARG A 174 7.72 0.64 3.89
C ARG A 174 7.49 -0.34 2.75
N TYR A 175 8.48 -1.18 2.44
CA TYR A 175 8.34 -2.10 1.31
C TYR A 175 7.21 -3.10 1.56
N THR A 176 7.15 -3.71 2.74
CA THR A 176 6.10 -4.68 3.11
C THR A 176 4.71 -4.04 3.03
N MET A 177 4.51 -2.91 3.71
CA MET A 177 3.22 -2.23 3.76
C MET A 177 2.79 -1.67 2.40
N ALA A 178 3.71 -1.07 1.63
CA ALA A 178 3.39 -0.64 0.28
C ALA A 178 3.01 -1.83 -0.61
N SER A 179 3.69 -2.97 -0.46
CA SER A 179 3.42 -4.19 -1.24
C SER A 179 2.00 -4.71 -1.08
N LYS A 180 1.36 -4.51 0.08
CA LYS A 180 -0.03 -4.93 0.32
C LYS A 180 -1.01 -4.31 -0.65
N LEU A 181 -0.78 -3.05 -1.03
CA LEU A 181 -1.71 -2.35 -1.94
C LEU A 181 -1.71 -2.99 -3.34
N GLY A 182 -0.69 -3.81 -3.59
CA GLY A 182 -0.68 -4.81 -4.63
C GLY A 182 -0.53 -4.22 -6.02
N THR A 183 -0.15 -5.12 -6.91
CA THR A 183 -0.06 -4.90 -8.36
C THR A 183 -0.80 -6.07 -8.98
N SER A 184 -2.13 -6.07 -8.86
CA SER A 184 -2.94 -7.07 -9.55
C SER A 184 -3.08 -6.69 -11.01
N GLY A 185 -3.16 -7.69 -11.89
CA GLY A 185 -3.39 -7.46 -13.33
C GLY A 185 -4.71 -6.78 -13.68
N GLY A 186 -5.61 -6.54 -12.71
CA GLY A 186 -6.87 -5.82 -12.87
C GLY A 186 -7.14 -4.82 -11.75
N TYR A 187 -8.07 -3.89 -11.98
CA TYR A 187 -8.51 -2.91 -11.00
C TYR A 187 -9.49 -3.54 -10.00
N ASP A 188 -9.09 -3.66 -8.73
CA ASP A 188 -9.90 -4.26 -7.66
C ASP A 188 -9.98 -3.30 -6.47
N ILE A 189 -11.00 -2.45 -6.51
CA ILE A 189 -11.26 -1.44 -5.48
C ILE A 189 -11.52 -2.04 -4.10
N GLY A 190 -12.11 -3.24 -4.04
CA GLY A 190 -12.42 -3.90 -2.78
C GLY A 190 -11.15 -4.29 -2.03
N ARG A 191 -10.21 -4.95 -2.73
CA ARG A 191 -8.92 -5.30 -2.14
C ARG A 191 -8.08 -4.07 -1.81
N MET A 192 -8.05 -3.07 -2.69
CA MET A 192 -7.30 -1.83 -2.43
C MET A 192 -7.83 -1.10 -1.20
N ARG A 193 -9.17 -1.02 -1.05
CA ARG A 193 -9.78 -0.51 0.18
C ARG A 193 -9.42 -1.38 1.39
N ALA A 194 -9.46 -2.70 1.29
CA ALA A 194 -9.07 -3.57 2.41
C ALA A 194 -7.64 -3.29 2.86
N THR A 195 -6.68 -3.14 1.95
CA THR A 195 -5.32 -2.72 2.31
C THR A 195 -5.29 -1.38 3.01
N MET A 196 -6.00 -0.37 2.48
CA MET A 196 -5.98 0.96 3.11
C MET A 196 -6.62 0.97 4.50
N ALA A 197 -7.38 -0.06 4.88
CA ALA A 197 -7.89 -0.19 6.24
C ALA A 197 -6.77 -0.33 7.26
N GLU A 198 -5.71 -1.04 6.92
CA GLU A 198 -4.55 -1.17 7.79
C GLU A 198 -3.82 0.16 7.97
N PHE A 199 -3.74 0.99 6.92
CA PHE A 199 -3.19 2.34 7.04
C PHE A 199 -4.06 3.24 7.93
N ASN A 200 -5.38 3.07 7.88
CA ASN A 200 -6.27 3.79 8.78
C ASN A 200 -6.09 3.36 10.24
N VAL A 201 -5.92 2.06 10.50
CA VAL A 201 -5.59 1.55 11.84
C VAL A 201 -4.21 2.05 12.28
N ALA A 202 -3.19 2.00 11.41
CA ALA A 202 -1.86 2.55 11.70
C ALA A 202 -1.93 4.04 12.06
N LYS A 203 -2.76 4.84 11.36
CA LYS A 203 -2.99 6.24 11.73
C LYS A 203 -3.68 6.38 13.08
N LEU A 204 -4.71 5.58 13.35
CA LEU A 204 -5.41 5.60 14.64
C LEU A 204 -4.44 5.27 15.80
N LEU A 205 -3.59 4.25 15.65
CA LEU A 205 -2.58 3.88 16.64
C LEU A 205 -1.52 4.98 16.81
N ALA A 206 -1.02 5.55 15.71
CA ALA A 206 -0.04 6.64 15.74
C ALA A 206 -0.60 7.92 16.38
N ASP A 207 -1.84 8.30 16.06
CA ASP A 207 -2.52 9.46 16.64
C ASP A 207 -2.80 9.25 18.15
N ALA A 208 -2.95 8.00 18.60
CA ALA A 208 -3.03 7.62 20.01
C ALA A 208 -1.67 7.63 20.73
N GLY A 209 -0.56 7.83 20.00
CA GLY A 209 0.79 7.80 20.54
C GLY A 209 1.30 6.40 20.88
N LEU A 210 0.71 5.35 20.28
CA LEU A 210 1.08 3.97 20.49
C LEU A 210 2.22 3.56 19.55
N GLU A 211 3.20 2.85 20.09
CA GLU A 211 4.18 2.10 19.28
C GLU A 211 3.55 0.79 18.83
N PHE A 212 3.74 0.44 17.57
CA PHE A 212 3.18 -0.78 16.98
C PHE A 212 4.12 -1.40 15.95
N GLU A 213 4.00 -2.71 15.77
CA GLU A 213 4.69 -3.46 14.73
C GLU A 213 3.68 -3.99 13.71
N PRO A 214 3.76 -3.64 12.42
CA PRO A 214 2.92 -4.22 11.40
C PRO A 214 3.44 -5.60 10.95
N GLU A 215 2.54 -6.44 10.44
CA GLU A 215 2.86 -7.72 9.78
C GLU A 215 3.58 -8.71 10.69
N VAL A 216 2.96 -9.02 11.82
CA VAL A 216 3.56 -9.86 12.87
C VAL A 216 3.36 -11.33 12.54
N GLU A 217 4.42 -11.98 12.07
CA GLU A 217 4.44 -13.42 11.80
C GLU A 217 4.29 -14.23 13.09
N GLN A 218 3.30 -15.11 13.13
CA GLN A 218 3.10 -16.03 14.25
C GLN A 218 3.77 -17.37 13.99
N ALA A 219 4.11 -18.08 15.07
CA ALA A 219 4.59 -19.47 14.99
C ALA A 219 3.60 -20.42 14.28
N SER A 220 2.32 -20.04 14.21
CA SER A 220 1.25 -20.74 13.48
C SER A 220 1.37 -20.60 11.95
N GLY A 221 2.31 -19.78 11.44
CA GLY A 221 2.49 -19.46 10.02
C GLY A 221 1.47 -18.45 9.48
N HIS A 222 0.62 -17.87 10.33
CA HIS A 222 -0.30 -16.78 9.98
C HIS A 222 0.30 -15.47 10.46
N ALA A 223 0.19 -14.40 9.68
CA ALA A 223 0.51 -13.06 10.14
C ALA A 223 -0.78 -12.37 10.62
N LEU A 224 -0.67 -11.64 11.72
CA LEU A 224 -1.67 -10.65 12.12
C LEU A 224 -1.19 -9.27 11.69
N ASP A 225 -2.15 -8.38 11.44
CA ASP A 225 -1.86 -7.10 10.80
C ASP A 225 -0.98 -6.19 11.67
N PHE A 226 -1.20 -6.17 12.99
CA PHE A 226 -0.40 -5.37 13.92
C PHE A 226 -0.19 -6.05 15.28
N ALA A 227 0.83 -5.60 16.01
CA ALA A 227 0.96 -5.76 17.46
C ALA A 227 1.19 -4.41 18.14
N VAL A 228 0.61 -4.23 19.33
CA VAL A 228 0.85 -3.12 20.26
C VAL A 228 1.34 -3.72 21.57
N GLY A 229 2.65 -3.69 21.81
CA GLY A 229 3.23 -4.51 22.89
C GLY A 229 2.97 -6.00 22.64
N ASP A 230 2.34 -6.66 23.60
CA ASP A 230 1.95 -8.09 23.49
C ASP A 230 0.56 -8.29 22.87
N ASP A 231 -0.20 -7.21 22.63
CA ASP A 231 -1.56 -7.28 22.12
C ASP A 231 -1.57 -7.34 20.59
N LEU A 232 -2.20 -8.39 20.04
CA LEU A 232 -2.27 -8.62 18.60
C LEU A 232 -3.57 -8.06 18.01
N LEU A 233 -3.50 -7.50 16.80
CA LEU A 233 -4.62 -6.86 16.13
C LEU A 233 -4.83 -7.44 14.73
N GLU A 234 -6.08 -7.72 14.41
CA GLU A 234 -6.53 -8.07 13.06
C GLU A 234 -7.40 -6.94 12.50
N VAL A 235 -7.19 -6.58 11.25
CA VAL A 235 -7.94 -5.52 10.55
C VAL A 235 -8.82 -6.14 9.47
N THR A 236 -10.05 -5.63 9.39
CA THR A 236 -10.95 -5.99 8.31
C THR A 236 -11.78 -4.79 7.87
N ARG A 237 -12.25 -4.82 6.62
CA ARG A 237 -13.08 -3.78 6.04
C ARG A 237 -14.28 -4.40 5.34
N PRO A 238 -15.52 -4.13 5.81
CA PRO A 238 -16.72 -4.55 5.10
C PRO A 238 -16.81 -3.87 3.74
N ARG A 239 -17.25 -4.60 2.73
CA ARG A 239 -17.62 -3.96 1.46
C ARG A 239 -18.93 -3.19 1.65
N PRO A 240 -19.08 -1.99 1.07
CA PRO A 240 -20.36 -1.30 1.06
C PRO A 240 -21.42 -2.21 0.42
N PRO A 241 -22.60 -2.37 1.02
CA PRO A 241 -23.69 -3.13 0.45
C PRO A 241 -24.02 -2.57 -0.95
N ALA A 242 -24.04 -3.43 -1.96
CA ALA A 242 -24.27 -2.94 -3.32
C ALA A 242 -25.71 -2.41 -3.44
N ARG A 243 -25.89 -1.22 -4.03
CA ARG A 243 -27.20 -0.60 -4.30
C ARG A 243 -28.10 -1.50 -5.16
N ARG A 244 -28.80 -2.44 -4.53
CA ARG A 244 -29.99 -3.11 -5.03
C ARG A 244 -31.09 -2.88 -4.02
N SER A 245 -32.27 -2.50 -4.51
CA SER A 245 -33.47 -2.31 -3.72
C SER A 245 -33.80 -3.58 -2.91
N GLY A 246 -33.52 -3.57 -1.60
CA GLY A 246 -34.22 -4.40 -0.61
C GLY A 246 -33.44 -5.49 0.13
N ALA A 247 -32.13 -5.71 -0.06
CA ALA A 247 -31.47 -6.87 0.58
C ALA A 247 -29.96 -6.77 0.85
N ASP A 248 -29.41 -5.61 1.22
CA ASP A 248 -28.02 -5.52 1.68
C ASP A 248 -27.91 -4.32 2.65
N HIS A 249 -27.82 -4.59 3.97
CA HIS A 249 -27.88 -3.57 5.03
C HIS A 249 -26.47 -3.37 5.63
N PRO A 250 -25.99 -2.13 5.85
CA PRO A 250 -24.61 -1.88 6.30
C PRO A 250 -24.29 -2.54 7.65
N VAL A 251 -25.27 -2.66 8.55
CA VAL A 251 -25.15 -3.44 9.80
C VAL A 251 -24.88 -4.92 9.53
N ALA A 252 -25.59 -5.53 8.57
CA ALA A 252 -25.39 -6.93 8.22
C ALA A 252 -23.99 -7.15 7.62
N ALA A 253 -23.53 -6.22 6.78
CA ALA A 253 -22.18 -6.27 6.22
C ALA A 253 -21.08 -6.25 7.31
N VAL A 254 -21.25 -5.44 8.36
CA VAL A 254 -20.35 -5.42 9.52
C VAL A 254 -20.36 -6.77 10.26
N VAL A 255 -21.56 -7.29 10.57
CA VAL A 255 -21.71 -8.57 11.29
C VAL A 255 -21.12 -9.74 10.50
N GLU A 256 -21.41 -9.83 9.20
CA GLU A 256 -20.88 -10.89 8.33
C GLU A 256 -19.36 -10.82 8.23
N THR A 257 -18.82 -9.62 8.03
CA THR A 257 -17.37 -9.41 7.89
C THR A 257 -16.62 -9.76 9.18
N GLY A 258 -17.13 -9.33 10.34
CA GLY A 258 -16.54 -9.70 11.63
C GLY A 258 -16.67 -11.19 11.93
N GLY A 259 -17.84 -11.78 11.65
CA GLY A 259 -18.10 -13.21 11.86
C GLY A 259 -17.23 -14.13 10.99
N ALA A 260 -16.89 -13.70 9.77
CA ALA A 260 -16.00 -14.44 8.88
C ALA A 260 -14.57 -14.55 9.46
N LYS A 261 -14.05 -13.47 10.05
CA LYS A 261 -12.70 -13.45 10.66
C LYS A 261 -12.58 -14.33 11.90
N ARG A 262 -13.67 -14.43 12.68
CA ARG A 262 -13.75 -15.34 13.83
C ARG A 262 -13.51 -16.80 13.46
N SER A 263 -13.97 -17.22 12.27
CA SER A 263 -13.95 -18.62 11.86
C SER A 263 -12.61 -19.07 11.24
N ASP A 264 -11.63 -18.16 11.14
CA ASP A 264 -10.33 -18.42 10.50
C ASP A 264 -9.14 -17.94 11.37
N GLN A 265 -8.66 -16.70 11.16
CA GLN A 265 -7.46 -16.17 11.82
C GLN A 265 -7.66 -16.02 13.34
N LEU A 266 -8.79 -15.46 13.78
CA LEU A 266 -9.04 -15.19 15.20
C LEU A 266 -9.36 -16.46 16.01
N ALA A 267 -9.82 -17.54 15.37
CA ALA A 267 -10.00 -18.82 16.06
C ALA A 267 -8.69 -19.38 16.65
N LYS A 268 -7.54 -18.98 16.07
CA LYS A 268 -6.21 -19.39 16.53
C LYS A 268 -5.61 -18.40 17.54
N HIS A 269 -6.16 -17.19 17.61
CA HIS A 269 -5.69 -16.09 18.46
C HIS A 269 -6.91 -15.38 19.09
N PRO A 270 -7.58 -16.03 20.06
CA PRO A 270 -8.85 -15.53 20.61
C PRO A 270 -8.69 -14.21 21.37
N ASP A 271 -7.49 -13.92 21.86
CA ASP A 271 -7.17 -12.71 22.63
C ASP A 271 -6.84 -11.51 21.71
N SER A 272 -6.73 -11.71 20.40
CA SER A 272 -6.45 -10.62 19.46
C SER A 272 -7.62 -9.64 19.37
N ALA A 273 -7.34 -8.34 19.28
CA ALA A 273 -8.35 -7.33 19.02
C ALA A 273 -8.75 -7.30 17.53
N LEU A 274 -10.05 -7.18 17.25
CA LEU A 274 -10.56 -7.02 15.88
C LEU A 274 -10.90 -5.55 15.60
N PHE A 275 -10.30 -4.99 14.55
CA PHE A 275 -10.61 -3.66 14.05
C PHE A 275 -11.41 -3.75 12.75
N ILE A 276 -12.65 -3.28 12.79
CA ILE A 276 -13.54 -3.21 11.62
C ILE A 276 -13.59 -1.77 11.13
N ASP A 277 -12.97 -1.54 9.98
CA ASP A 277 -12.90 -0.24 9.35
C ASP A 277 -14.07 -0.03 8.38
N CYS A 278 -15.02 0.84 8.75
CA CYS A 278 -16.16 1.27 7.95
C CYS A 278 -15.90 2.55 7.13
N THR A 279 -14.65 2.97 6.94
CA THR A 279 -14.27 4.16 6.16
C THR A 279 -14.82 4.15 4.73
N SER A 280 -15.03 2.98 4.13
CA SER A 280 -15.63 2.88 2.80
C SER A 280 -17.15 3.13 2.75
N PHE A 281 -17.82 3.28 3.90
CA PHE A 281 -19.26 3.53 3.96
C PHE A 281 -19.55 5.03 3.81
N PRO A 282 -20.48 5.42 2.90
CA PRO A 282 -21.02 6.76 2.85
C PRO A 282 -21.71 7.16 4.17
N ASP A 283 -22.08 8.43 4.28
CA ASP A 283 -22.57 9.01 5.54
C ASP A 283 -23.85 8.37 6.08
N ASP A 284 -24.78 7.98 5.21
CA ASP A 284 -26.02 7.30 5.57
C ASP A 284 -25.79 5.86 6.05
N GLU A 285 -24.91 5.12 5.36
CA GLU A 285 -24.55 3.75 5.73
C GLU A 285 -23.85 3.70 7.09
N TRP A 286 -22.91 4.63 7.33
CA TRP A 286 -22.29 4.75 8.63
C TRP A 286 -23.27 5.18 9.72
N ALA A 287 -24.16 6.14 9.44
CA ALA A 287 -25.15 6.58 10.42
C ALA A 287 -26.02 5.41 10.91
N ALA A 288 -26.38 4.47 10.02
CA ALA A 288 -27.08 3.24 10.38
C ALA A 288 -26.24 2.33 11.30
N VAL A 289 -24.98 2.07 10.95
CA VAL A 289 -24.07 1.26 11.77
C VAL A 289 -23.84 1.90 13.14
N ARG A 290 -23.66 3.22 13.17
CA ARG A 290 -23.44 4.00 14.38
C ARG A 290 -24.67 4.03 15.30
N GLY A 291 -25.87 4.03 14.73
CA GLY A 291 -27.11 3.96 15.51
C GLY A 291 -27.33 2.59 16.16
N GLU A 292 -27.10 1.53 15.39
CA GLU A 292 -27.39 0.15 15.79
C GLU A 292 -26.26 -0.50 16.62
N ARG A 293 -25.01 -0.11 16.37
CA ARG A 293 -23.80 -0.61 17.05
C ARG A 293 -23.73 -2.14 17.16
N PRO A 294 -23.85 -2.88 16.04
CA PRO A 294 -23.89 -4.33 16.07
C PRO A 294 -22.69 -4.95 16.78
N ALA A 295 -22.95 -5.97 17.59
CA ALA A 295 -21.92 -6.89 18.06
C ALA A 295 -21.59 -7.91 16.96
N VAL A 296 -20.31 -8.29 16.84
CA VAL A 296 -19.83 -9.26 15.84
C VAL A 296 -19.44 -10.60 16.45
N GLY A 297 -19.63 -10.76 17.76
CA GLY A 297 -19.35 -12.01 18.48
C GLY A 297 -17.87 -12.33 18.65
N HIS A 298 -17.02 -11.29 18.68
CA HIS A 298 -15.60 -11.33 19.04
C HIS A 298 -15.30 -10.14 19.95
N GLU A 299 -14.49 -10.33 20.99
CA GLU A 299 -14.09 -9.28 21.92
C GLU A 299 -12.60 -9.43 22.27
N PRO A 300 -11.82 -8.33 22.30
CA PRO A 300 -12.25 -6.96 22.02
C PRO A 300 -12.44 -6.66 20.53
N THR A 301 -13.44 -5.84 20.19
CA THR A 301 -13.70 -5.35 18.84
C THR A 301 -13.87 -3.84 18.84
N VAL A 302 -13.24 -3.16 17.87
CA VAL A 302 -13.45 -1.74 17.56
C VAL A 302 -14.08 -1.63 16.17
N VAL A 303 -15.22 -0.96 16.06
CA VAL A 303 -15.84 -0.62 14.77
C VAL A 303 -15.78 0.89 14.61
N PHE A 304 -15.09 1.35 13.57
CA PHE A 304 -14.78 2.77 13.41
C PHE A 304 -14.92 3.24 11.97
N ARG A 305 -14.96 4.56 11.79
CA ARG A 305 -14.89 5.22 10.49
C ARG A 305 -13.93 6.39 10.58
N ALA A 306 -12.97 6.45 9.66
CA ALA A 306 -12.11 7.60 9.47
C ALA A 306 -12.68 8.56 8.41
N ARG A 307 -12.40 9.85 8.58
CA ARG A 307 -12.70 10.91 7.60
C ARG A 307 -11.38 11.49 7.09
N PRO A 308 -11.37 12.01 5.84
CA PRO A 308 -10.13 12.51 5.24
C PRO A 308 -9.55 13.75 5.95
N ASN A 309 -10.32 14.41 6.81
CA ASN A 309 -9.84 15.50 7.68
C ASN A 309 -9.13 15.00 8.95
N GLY A 310 -8.98 13.69 9.13
CA GLY A 310 -8.36 13.07 10.29
C GLY A 310 -9.32 12.74 11.44
N HIS A 311 -10.59 13.13 11.36
CA HIS A 311 -11.58 12.74 12.37
C HIS A 311 -11.86 11.23 12.29
N VAL A 312 -11.80 10.55 13.43
CA VAL A 312 -12.19 9.15 13.57
C VAL A 312 -13.27 9.06 14.64
N GLU A 313 -14.36 8.37 14.33
CA GLU A 313 -15.44 8.05 15.28
C GLU A 313 -15.73 6.55 15.27
N GLY A 314 -16.19 5.99 16.38
CA GLY A 314 -16.54 4.57 16.46
C GLY A 314 -17.07 4.10 17.80
N TYR A 315 -17.32 2.80 17.90
CA TYR A 315 -17.74 2.13 19.13
C TYR A 315 -16.91 0.87 19.36
N ARG A 316 -16.93 0.37 20.59
CA ARG A 316 -16.21 -0.85 20.97
C ARG A 316 -17.12 -1.83 21.71
N HIS A 317 -16.79 -3.12 21.58
CA HIS A 317 -17.29 -4.22 22.40
C HIS A 317 -16.09 -4.88 23.08
N GLY A 318 -16.20 -5.14 24.39
CA GLY A 318 -15.06 -5.57 25.23
C GLY A 318 -14.08 -4.44 25.60
N GLU A 319 -13.02 -4.81 26.31
CA GLU A 319 -11.97 -3.89 26.76
C GLU A 319 -10.67 -4.14 25.98
N LEU A 320 -10.10 -3.07 25.42
CA LEU A 320 -8.75 -3.10 24.87
C LEU A 320 -7.74 -3.02 26.02
N GLN A 321 -6.61 -3.71 25.87
CA GLN A 321 -5.50 -3.66 26.83
C GLN A 321 -4.63 -2.41 26.68
N PHE A 322 -4.88 -1.60 25.65
CA PHE A 322 -4.26 -0.32 25.38
C PHE A 322 -5.32 0.77 25.17
N ASP A 323 -4.95 2.02 25.42
CA ASP A 323 -5.86 3.16 25.27
C ASP A 323 -5.67 3.84 23.91
N LEU A 324 -6.78 3.99 23.17
CA LEU A 324 -6.81 4.77 21.92
C LEU A 324 -6.96 6.28 22.20
N GLY A 325 -7.19 6.67 23.45
CA GLY A 325 -7.18 8.04 23.91
C GLY A 325 -8.13 8.94 23.11
N GLY A 326 -7.66 10.15 22.78
CA GLY A 326 -8.38 11.11 21.96
C GLY A 326 -8.31 10.87 20.45
N ALA A 327 -7.66 9.79 20.00
CA ALA A 327 -7.53 9.48 18.57
C ALA A 327 -8.84 8.99 17.94
N ILE A 328 -9.81 8.59 18.77
CA ILE A 328 -11.14 8.18 18.35
C ILE A 328 -12.21 8.84 19.23
N GLU A 329 -13.23 9.41 18.58
CA GLU A 329 -14.44 9.84 19.23
C GLU A 329 -15.37 8.64 19.46
N TRP A 330 -15.52 8.25 20.72
CA TRP A 330 -16.40 7.15 21.09
C TRP A 330 -17.86 7.57 21.02
N VAL A 331 -18.64 6.81 20.24
CA VAL A 331 -20.09 6.95 20.14
C VAL A 331 -20.70 6.53 21.48
N GLN A 332 -21.15 7.53 22.25
CA GLN A 332 -21.78 7.29 23.53
C GLN A 332 -23.12 6.58 23.36
N ALA A 333 -23.47 5.71 24.31
CA ALA A 333 -24.85 5.28 24.44
C ALA A 333 -25.70 6.49 24.79
N THR A 334 -26.77 6.74 24.04
CA THR A 334 -27.86 7.57 24.53
C THR A 334 -28.30 6.97 25.86
N PRO A 335 -28.28 7.72 26.98
CA PRO A 335 -28.90 7.24 28.19
C PRO A 335 -30.36 6.95 27.85
N ASP A 336 -30.82 5.72 28.11
CA ASP A 336 -32.22 5.36 27.92
C ASP A 336 -33.12 6.43 28.57
N SER A 337 -33.96 7.05 27.75
CA SER A 337 -34.92 8.09 28.14
C SER A 337 -36.19 7.51 28.73
#